data_AF-A0A258GDZ3-F1
#
_entry.id   AF-A0A258GDZ3-F1
#
_cell.length_a   1.000
_cell.length_b   1.000
_cell.length_c   1.000
_cell.angle_alpha   90.00
_cell.angle_beta   90.00
_cell.angle_gamma   90.00
#
_symmetry.space_group_name_H-M   'P 1'
#
loop_
_entity.id
_entity.type
_entity.pdbx_description
1 polymer ?
#
loop_
_entity_poly.entity_id
_entity_poly.type
_entity_poly.pdbx_seq_one_letter_code
_entity_poly.pdbx_strand_id
1 'polypeptide(L)'
;MANVDQCVRYCELAMCEDMALYSDMITQIPDLNRVVALRGKNRQQIIDLLTNCRKTVQIDIVNLYYSDGINYTDITFTSDSTNNRDGADIIHTLPSGQAISIELKFGQKTDRAIGMVTFENIFGASHFTEALSVNTRKGWIQGYVNQPDVSQQKYRLETTLNRAIDGFNQYYDDRNRRLSESAQEYMERVIINNTGDGSKDSTHLLRYIVEGDQFREIKRIPTGHGYWMVKPVKPLGPGVSRVTIFVYNSTTNVQIKFLLNWKNNYKLPNGDKVSAKLGLGSPSWNVWIEVDASSV
;
A
#
# COMPACT_ATOMS: atom_id res chain seq x y z
N MET A 1 -5.89 -13.05 6.90
CA MET A 1 -6.70 -14.02 6.12
C MET A 1 -5.73 -15.09 5.64
N ALA A 2 -5.72 -16.27 6.27
CA ALA A 2 -4.64 -17.25 6.11
C ALA A 2 -4.41 -17.75 4.65
N ASN A 3 -5.40 -17.65 3.77
CA ASN A 3 -5.33 -18.21 2.42
C ASN A 3 -4.78 -17.24 1.35
N VAL A 4 -4.84 -15.92 1.59
CA VAL A 4 -4.27 -14.93 0.66
C VAL A 4 -2.75 -15.00 0.71
N ASP A 5 -2.19 -15.13 1.92
CA ASP A 5 -0.74 -15.25 2.13
C ASP A 5 -0.17 -16.52 1.46
N GLN A 6 -0.92 -17.63 1.50
CA GLN A 6 -0.54 -18.87 0.81
C GLN A 6 -0.61 -18.73 -0.72
N CYS A 7 -1.64 -18.05 -1.25
CA CYS A 7 -1.75 -17.81 -2.70
C CYS A 7 -0.60 -16.95 -3.21
N VAL A 8 -0.21 -15.90 -2.47
CA VAL A 8 0.96 -15.06 -2.78
C VAL A 8 2.23 -15.92 -2.80
N ARG A 9 2.43 -16.76 -1.78
CA ARG A 9 3.59 -17.65 -1.70
C ARG A 9 3.70 -18.60 -2.89
N TYR A 10 2.60 -19.19 -3.34
CA TYR A 10 2.64 -20.03 -4.53
C TYR A 10 2.94 -19.24 -5.81
N CYS A 11 2.54 -17.98 -5.89
CA CYS A 11 2.95 -17.13 -7.02
C CYS A 11 4.47 -16.88 -7.00
N GLU A 12 5.05 -16.59 -5.84
CA GLU A 12 6.50 -16.42 -5.68
C GLU A 12 7.25 -17.69 -6.08
N LEU A 13 6.81 -18.84 -5.57
CA LEU A 13 7.44 -20.12 -5.85
C LEU A 13 7.30 -20.51 -7.32
N ALA A 14 6.16 -20.24 -7.96
CA ALA A 14 5.99 -20.44 -9.41
C ALA A 14 7.00 -19.62 -10.23
N MET A 15 7.35 -18.41 -9.77
CA MET A 15 8.31 -17.53 -10.44
C MET A 15 9.76 -18.01 -10.30
N CYS A 16 10.10 -18.65 -9.17
CA CYS A 16 11.45 -19.14 -8.87
C CYS A 16 11.69 -20.59 -9.33
N GLU A 17 10.68 -21.44 -9.26
CA GLU A 17 10.78 -22.89 -9.35
C GLU A 17 9.90 -23.44 -10.50
N ASP A 18 9.07 -24.46 -10.23
CA ASP A 18 8.21 -25.13 -11.19
C ASP A 18 6.87 -24.38 -11.35
N MET A 19 6.79 -23.59 -12.42
CA MET A 19 5.60 -22.83 -12.79
C MET A 19 4.33 -23.70 -12.89
N ALA A 20 4.44 -24.92 -13.40
CA ALA A 20 3.30 -25.81 -13.62
C ALA A 20 2.78 -26.35 -12.28
N LEU A 21 3.67 -26.85 -11.43
CA LEU A 21 3.34 -27.38 -10.11
C LEU A 21 2.63 -26.33 -9.24
N TYR A 22 3.22 -25.14 -9.11
CA TYR A 22 2.65 -24.12 -8.23
C TYR A 22 1.38 -23.49 -8.81
N SER A 23 1.23 -23.45 -10.14
CA SER A 23 -0.05 -23.07 -10.76
C SER A 23 -1.16 -24.09 -10.46
N ASP A 24 -0.84 -25.39 -10.40
CA ASP A 24 -1.79 -26.40 -9.93
C ASP A 24 -2.22 -26.13 -8.48
N MET A 25 -1.27 -25.85 -7.59
CA MET A 25 -1.57 -25.53 -6.19
C MET A 25 -2.42 -24.27 -6.04
N ILE A 26 -2.16 -23.22 -6.83
CA ILE A 26 -2.98 -22.00 -6.85
C ILE A 26 -4.42 -22.32 -7.27
N THR A 27 -4.62 -23.17 -8.28
CA THR A 27 -5.98 -23.51 -8.73
C THR A 27 -6.79 -24.27 -7.70
N GLN A 28 -6.15 -24.99 -6.77
CA GLN A 28 -6.80 -25.67 -5.66
C GLN A 28 -7.29 -24.69 -4.57
N ILE A 29 -6.75 -23.47 -4.51
CA ILE A 29 -7.24 -22.42 -3.61
C ILE A 29 -8.62 -21.95 -4.10
N PRO A 30 -9.65 -21.88 -3.23
CA PRO A 30 -10.96 -21.35 -3.60
C PRO A 30 -10.84 -19.96 -4.23
N ASP A 31 -11.57 -19.70 -5.32
CA ASP A 31 -11.36 -18.51 -6.15
C ASP A 31 -11.41 -17.19 -5.36
N LEU A 32 -12.39 -17.03 -4.47
CA LEU A 32 -12.53 -15.85 -3.59
C LEU A 32 -11.32 -15.63 -2.65
N ASN A 33 -10.56 -16.69 -2.37
CA ASN A 33 -9.38 -16.66 -1.52
C ASN A 33 -8.07 -16.48 -2.30
N ARG A 34 -8.10 -16.52 -3.64
CA ARG A 34 -6.95 -16.20 -4.48
C ARG A 34 -6.66 -14.70 -4.43
N VAL A 35 -5.42 -14.33 -4.73
CA VAL A 35 -5.03 -12.93 -4.97
C VAL A 35 -5.88 -12.32 -6.08
N VAL A 36 -6.16 -11.02 -5.99
CA VAL A 36 -7.13 -10.34 -6.87
C VAL A 36 -6.79 -10.55 -8.34
N ALA A 37 -5.49 -10.48 -8.69
CA ALA A 37 -5.02 -10.68 -10.06
C ALA A 37 -5.30 -12.07 -10.63
N LEU A 38 -5.60 -13.09 -9.81
CA LEU A 38 -5.81 -14.48 -10.25
C LEU A 38 -7.26 -14.97 -10.09
N ARG A 39 -8.17 -14.14 -9.57
CA ARG A 39 -9.58 -14.51 -9.42
C ARG A 39 -10.24 -14.68 -10.79
N GLY A 40 -11.10 -15.69 -10.91
CA GLY A 40 -11.77 -16.08 -12.15
C GLY A 40 -10.85 -16.69 -13.22
N LYS A 41 -9.55 -16.84 -12.96
CA LYS A 41 -8.59 -17.41 -13.92
C LYS A 41 -8.49 -18.93 -13.77
N ASN A 42 -8.38 -19.61 -14.91
CA ASN A 42 -8.06 -21.03 -14.96
C ASN A 42 -6.54 -21.27 -14.91
N ARG A 43 -6.12 -22.53 -14.82
CA ARG A 43 -4.71 -22.94 -14.72
C ARG A 43 -3.80 -22.33 -15.78
N GLN A 44 -4.18 -22.46 -17.06
CA GLN A 44 -3.36 -21.95 -18.16
C GLN A 44 -3.23 -20.44 -18.09
N GLN A 45 -4.32 -19.75 -17.75
CA GLN A 45 -4.31 -18.31 -17.60
C GLN A 45 -3.41 -17.83 -16.44
N ILE A 46 -3.32 -18.62 -15.37
CA ILE A 46 -2.40 -18.36 -14.25
C ILE A 46 -0.94 -18.55 -14.70
N ILE A 47 -0.63 -19.66 -15.41
CA ILE A 47 0.70 -19.94 -15.96
C ILE A 47 1.15 -18.81 -16.89
N ASP A 48 0.29 -18.40 -17.82
CA ASP A 48 0.62 -17.35 -18.79
C ASP A 48 0.91 -16.02 -18.09
N LEU A 49 0.12 -15.67 -17.06
CA LEU A 49 0.31 -14.45 -16.28
C LEU A 49 1.64 -14.48 -15.52
N LEU A 50 1.94 -15.55 -14.80
CA LEU A 50 3.17 -15.67 -14.02
C LEU A 50 4.40 -15.80 -14.92
N THR A 51 4.29 -16.47 -16.07
CA THR A 51 5.39 -16.56 -17.06
C THR A 51 5.73 -15.20 -17.66
N ASN A 52 4.71 -14.42 -18.04
CA ASN A 52 4.92 -13.06 -18.52
C ASN A 52 5.49 -12.16 -17.41
N CYS A 53 5.00 -12.33 -16.17
CA CYS A 53 5.56 -11.63 -15.02
C CYS A 53 7.04 -11.92 -14.85
N ARG A 54 7.43 -13.19 -14.90
CA ARG A 54 8.82 -13.63 -14.83
C ARG A 54 9.64 -12.96 -15.92
N LYS A 55 9.18 -13.06 -17.17
CA LYS A 55 9.86 -12.52 -18.33
C LYS A 55 10.07 -11.00 -18.24
N THR A 56 9.04 -10.24 -17.88
CA THR A 56 9.14 -8.78 -17.76
C THR A 56 10.17 -8.37 -16.71
N VAL A 57 10.14 -8.99 -15.54
CA VAL A 57 11.12 -8.71 -14.47
C VAL A 57 12.54 -9.07 -14.92
N GLN A 58 12.73 -10.22 -15.60
CA GLN A 58 14.03 -10.62 -16.12
C GLN A 58 14.58 -9.62 -17.15
N ILE A 59 13.73 -9.15 -18.08
CA ILE A 59 14.10 -8.15 -19.09
C ILE A 59 14.53 -6.84 -18.42
N ASP A 60 13.77 -6.37 -17.42
CA ASP A 60 14.12 -5.15 -16.68
C ASP A 60 15.46 -5.29 -15.96
N ILE A 61 15.75 -6.45 -15.34
CA ILE A 61 17.03 -6.69 -14.69
C ILE A 61 18.20 -6.60 -15.67
N VAL A 62 18.07 -7.23 -16.85
CA VAL A 62 19.08 -7.14 -17.90
C VAL A 62 19.30 -5.68 -18.29
N ASN A 63 18.23 -4.96 -18.61
CA ASN A 63 18.31 -3.58 -19.07
C ASN A 63 18.89 -2.60 -18.04
N LEU A 64 18.64 -2.84 -16.74
CA LEU A 64 19.03 -1.92 -15.68
C LEU A 64 20.39 -2.23 -15.06
N TYR A 65 20.80 -3.50 -15.04
CA TYR A 65 21.93 -3.94 -14.23
C TYR A 65 23.00 -4.72 -15.00
N TYR A 66 22.76 -5.12 -16.24
CA TYR A 66 23.74 -5.80 -17.08
C TYR A 66 24.14 -4.92 -18.28
N SER A 67 25.42 -4.99 -18.64
CA SER A 67 25.90 -4.49 -19.94
C SER A 67 25.58 -5.50 -21.04
N ASP A 68 25.56 -5.04 -22.30
CA ASP A 68 25.26 -5.84 -23.49
C ASP A 68 25.82 -7.28 -23.43
N GLY A 69 24.99 -8.27 -23.75
CA GLY A 69 25.42 -9.67 -23.94
C GLY A 69 24.81 -10.73 -23.02
N ILE A 70 24.00 -10.34 -22.01
CA ILE A 70 23.25 -11.28 -21.16
C ILE A 70 21.81 -11.40 -21.67
N ASN A 71 21.28 -12.63 -21.78
CA ASN A 71 19.88 -12.85 -22.13
C ASN A 71 19.00 -12.87 -20.88
N TYR A 72 17.76 -12.39 -20.96
CA TYR A 72 16.81 -12.44 -19.85
C TYR A 72 16.54 -13.87 -19.36
N THR A 73 16.73 -14.88 -20.24
CA THR A 73 16.62 -16.29 -19.88
C THR A 73 17.67 -16.75 -18.88
N ASP A 74 18.80 -16.05 -18.80
CA ASP A 74 19.92 -16.38 -17.90
C ASP A 74 19.71 -15.81 -16.49
N ILE A 75 18.70 -14.95 -16.32
CA ILE A 75 18.34 -14.38 -15.03
C ILE A 75 17.54 -15.40 -14.21
N THR A 76 18.14 -15.90 -13.13
CA THR A 76 17.47 -16.79 -12.18
C THR A 76 16.91 -16.03 -11.00
N PHE A 77 15.74 -16.47 -10.52
CA PHE A 77 15.14 -15.96 -9.28
C PHE A 77 15.27 -17.00 -8.16
N THR A 78 15.47 -16.51 -6.95
CA THR A 78 15.37 -17.31 -5.73
C THR A 78 14.39 -16.64 -4.78
N SER A 79 13.71 -17.41 -3.94
CA SER A 79 12.88 -16.83 -2.89
C SER A 79 13.78 -16.30 -1.76
N ASP A 80 13.59 -15.05 -1.31
CA ASP A 80 14.43 -14.44 -0.27
C ASP A 80 14.14 -15.02 1.13
N SER A 81 12.85 -15.22 1.44
CA SER A 81 12.40 -15.55 2.78
C SER A 81 11.10 -16.38 2.75
N THR A 82 10.89 -17.20 3.78
CA THR A 82 9.61 -17.86 4.08
C THR A 82 8.69 -16.98 4.93
N ASN A 83 9.20 -15.84 5.42
CA ASN A 83 8.48 -14.82 6.16
C ASN A 83 8.35 -13.54 5.33
N ASN A 84 7.14 -13.21 4.90
CA ASN A 84 6.77 -12.00 4.16
C ASN A 84 7.02 -10.69 4.94
N ARG A 85 7.48 -10.77 6.20
CA ARG A 85 7.88 -9.61 7.00
C ARG A 85 9.36 -9.25 6.91
N ASP A 86 10.22 -10.19 6.50
CA ASP A 86 11.67 -10.11 6.73
C ASP A 86 12.54 -10.11 5.44
N GLY A 87 11.92 -10.07 4.25
CA GLY A 87 12.64 -10.09 2.97
C GLY A 87 11.78 -9.65 1.80
N ALA A 88 12.38 -9.57 0.62
CA ALA A 88 11.66 -9.36 -0.63
C ALA A 88 10.90 -10.62 -1.05
N ASP A 89 9.87 -10.48 -1.90
CA ASP A 89 9.12 -11.63 -2.42
C ASP A 89 10.07 -12.60 -3.19
N ILE A 90 10.93 -12.05 -4.05
CA ILE A 90 11.94 -12.78 -4.83
C ILE A 90 13.23 -11.96 -4.95
N ILE A 91 14.38 -12.62 -5.16
CA ILE A 91 15.68 -11.97 -5.37
C ILE A 91 16.40 -12.52 -6.59
N HIS A 92 17.32 -11.71 -7.12
CA HIS A 92 18.32 -12.10 -8.11
C HIS A 92 19.70 -11.65 -7.63
N THR A 93 20.72 -12.52 -7.72
CA THR A 93 22.09 -12.17 -7.32
C THR A 93 22.93 -11.84 -8.55
N LEU A 94 23.44 -10.61 -8.60
CA LEU A 94 24.37 -10.16 -9.64
C LEU A 94 25.72 -10.90 -9.52
N PRO A 95 26.52 -10.97 -10.60
CA PRO A 95 27.85 -11.58 -10.55
C PRO A 95 28.79 -10.93 -9.52
N SER A 96 28.54 -9.66 -9.16
CA SER A 96 29.23 -8.95 -8.08
C SER A 96 28.91 -9.48 -6.67
N GLY A 97 27.94 -10.38 -6.53
CA GLY A 97 27.42 -10.86 -5.25
C GLY A 97 26.35 -9.94 -4.65
N GLN A 98 26.02 -8.82 -5.28
CA GLN A 98 24.95 -7.93 -4.84
C GLN A 98 23.57 -8.53 -5.15
N ALA A 99 22.64 -8.44 -4.21
CA ALA A 99 21.28 -8.91 -4.40
C ALA A 99 20.38 -7.78 -4.92
N ILE A 100 19.64 -8.07 -6.00
CA ILE A 100 18.48 -7.32 -6.44
C ILE A 100 17.26 -7.91 -5.74
N SER A 101 16.63 -7.10 -4.91
CA SER A 101 15.36 -7.42 -4.28
C SER A 101 14.21 -7.09 -5.23
N ILE A 102 13.24 -7.99 -5.37
CA ILE A 102 12.11 -7.83 -6.29
C ILE A 102 10.83 -8.07 -5.51
N GLU A 103 9.94 -7.08 -5.56
CA GLU A 103 8.66 -7.10 -4.86
C GLU A 103 7.50 -7.15 -5.85
N LEU A 104 6.57 -8.08 -5.65
CA LEU A 104 5.41 -8.32 -6.50
C LEU A 104 4.11 -8.09 -5.71
N LYS A 105 3.18 -7.34 -6.29
CA LYS A 105 1.87 -7.09 -5.69
C LYS A 105 0.76 -7.46 -6.65
N PHE A 106 0.03 -8.52 -6.31
CA PHE A 106 -0.99 -9.14 -7.16
C PHE A 106 -2.39 -8.51 -6.95
N GLY A 107 -2.64 -7.36 -7.57
CA GLY A 107 -3.92 -6.67 -7.56
C GLY A 107 -3.82 -5.25 -8.13
N GLN A 108 -4.96 -4.56 -8.26
CA GLN A 108 -4.99 -3.23 -8.89
C GLN A 108 -4.33 -2.11 -8.06
N LYS A 109 -4.20 -2.34 -6.75
CA LYS A 109 -3.66 -1.41 -5.78
C LYS A 109 -2.99 -2.22 -4.69
N THR A 110 -1.88 -1.73 -4.15
CA THR A 110 -1.39 -2.22 -2.87
C THR A 110 -2.34 -1.76 -1.76
N ASP A 111 -2.53 -2.51 -0.68
CA ASP A 111 -3.21 -2.03 0.52
C ASP A 111 -2.29 -2.27 1.71
N ARG A 112 -1.75 -1.21 2.30
CA ARG A 112 -1.01 -1.25 3.56
C ARG A 112 -1.76 -0.44 4.59
N ALA A 113 -1.89 -0.97 5.81
CA ALA A 113 -2.31 -0.18 6.94
C ALA A 113 -1.07 0.42 7.64
N ILE A 114 -0.98 1.74 7.76
CA ILE A 114 0.06 2.43 8.54
C ILE A 114 -0.52 3.07 9.80
N GLY A 115 0.31 3.16 10.84
CA GLY A 115 -0.05 3.83 12.10
C GLY A 115 0.07 5.35 12.01
N MET A 116 -0.36 6.03 13.08
CA MET A 116 -0.26 7.50 13.17
C MET A 116 1.19 8.01 13.18
N VAL A 117 2.12 7.27 13.79
CA VAL A 117 3.54 7.67 13.82
C VAL A 117 4.13 7.73 12.41
N THR A 118 3.90 6.70 11.60
CA THR A 118 4.33 6.69 10.19
C THR A 118 3.68 7.82 9.41
N PHE A 119 2.38 8.08 9.62
CA PHE A 119 1.69 9.21 9.00
C PHE A 119 2.33 10.55 9.39
N GLU A 120 2.62 10.76 10.67
CA GLU A 120 3.23 12.00 11.17
C GLU A 120 4.62 12.23 10.58
N ASN A 121 5.43 11.17 10.46
CA ASN A 121 6.75 11.25 9.83
C ASN A 121 6.68 11.61 8.33
N ILE A 122 5.62 11.19 7.63
CA ILE A 122 5.41 11.54 6.22
C ILE A 122 4.87 12.96 6.08
N PHE A 123 3.87 13.33 6.89
CA PHE A 123 3.11 14.55 6.64
C PHE A 123 3.48 15.74 7.54
N GLY A 124 4.30 15.53 8.59
CA GLY A 124 4.72 16.58 9.52
C GLY A 124 3.57 17.33 10.21
N ALA A 125 2.37 16.75 10.21
CA ALA A 125 1.13 17.38 10.64
C ALA A 125 0.71 16.87 12.02
N SER A 126 1.52 17.16 13.04
CA SER A 126 1.28 16.72 14.43
C SER A 126 -0.06 17.23 14.98
N HIS A 127 -0.51 18.42 14.57
CA HIS A 127 -1.84 18.94 14.90
C HIS A 127 -2.97 18.05 14.35
N PHE A 128 -2.75 17.42 13.20
CA PHE A 128 -3.68 16.49 12.59
C PHE A 128 -3.71 15.16 13.37
N THR A 129 -2.56 14.62 13.75
CA THR A 129 -2.48 13.37 14.54
C THR A 129 -2.99 13.56 15.96
N GLU A 130 -2.77 14.72 16.58
CA GLU A 130 -3.30 15.09 17.89
C GLU A 130 -4.84 15.17 17.89
N ALA A 131 -5.42 15.79 16.85
CA ALA A 131 -6.88 15.85 16.66
C ALA A 131 -7.50 14.45 16.54
N LEU A 132 -6.74 13.45 16.06
CA LEU A 132 -7.15 12.05 15.91
C LEU A 132 -6.74 11.15 17.09
N SER A 133 -6.09 11.71 18.12
CA SER A 133 -5.53 10.95 19.24
C SER A 133 -6.61 10.22 20.06
N VAL A 134 -6.18 9.21 20.83
CA VAL A 134 -7.07 8.49 21.76
C VAL A 134 -7.65 9.44 22.83
N ASN A 135 -6.87 10.42 23.30
CA ASN A 135 -7.29 11.33 24.36
C ASN A 135 -8.40 12.29 23.90
N THR A 136 -8.24 12.90 22.72
CA THR A 136 -9.28 13.74 22.12
C THR A 136 -10.58 12.96 21.94
N ARG A 137 -10.48 11.68 21.54
CA ARG A 137 -11.63 10.79 21.32
C ARG A 137 -12.31 10.30 22.60
N LYS A 138 -11.57 10.11 23.70
CA LYS A 138 -12.16 9.80 25.02
C LYS A 138 -13.17 10.87 25.43
N GLY A 139 -12.87 12.16 25.15
CA GLY A 139 -13.82 13.26 25.37
C GLY A 139 -15.11 13.11 24.57
N TRP A 140 -15.03 12.67 23.31
CA TRP A 140 -16.21 12.43 22.45
C TRP A 140 -17.04 11.24 22.94
N ILE A 141 -16.38 10.15 23.36
CA ILE A 141 -17.04 8.96 23.90
C ILE A 141 -17.78 9.29 25.20
N GLN A 142 -17.16 10.06 26.10
CA GLN A 142 -17.82 10.49 27.33
C GLN A 142 -19.07 11.33 27.02
N GLY A 143 -19.00 12.20 26.01
CA GLY A 143 -20.15 12.94 25.50
C GLY A 143 -21.27 12.05 24.96
N TYR A 144 -20.93 10.96 24.25
CA TYR A 144 -21.90 9.99 23.73
C TYR A 144 -22.56 9.15 24.85
N VAL A 145 -21.76 8.66 25.80
CA VAL A 145 -22.28 7.87 26.94
C VAL A 145 -23.26 8.69 27.77
N ASN A 146 -22.99 10.00 27.94
CA ASN A 146 -23.86 10.89 28.70
C ASN A 146 -25.09 11.36 27.91
N GLN A 147 -25.02 11.40 26.56
CA GLN A 147 -26.08 11.86 25.66
C GLN A 147 -26.08 11.04 24.35
N PRO A 148 -26.86 9.96 24.27
CA PRO A 148 -26.84 9.02 23.14
C PRO A 148 -27.64 9.55 21.94
N ASP A 149 -27.18 10.66 21.34
CA ASP A 149 -27.64 11.14 20.03
C ASP A 149 -26.55 10.89 18.98
N VAL A 150 -26.75 9.84 18.18
CA VAL A 150 -25.82 9.42 17.12
C VAL A 150 -25.60 10.53 16.08
N SER A 151 -26.63 11.29 15.74
CA SER A 151 -26.56 12.36 14.75
C SER A 151 -25.74 13.54 15.29
N GLN A 152 -25.96 13.92 16.55
CA GLN A 152 -25.19 14.97 17.19
C GLN A 152 -23.71 14.60 17.37
N GLN A 153 -23.40 13.34 17.72
CA GLN A 153 -22.00 12.89 17.81
C GLN A 153 -21.31 12.79 16.46
N LYS A 154 -22.02 12.30 15.44
CA LYS A 154 -21.51 12.31 14.06
C LYS A 154 -21.17 13.73 13.62
N TYR A 155 -22.05 14.68 13.90
CA TYR A 155 -21.81 16.10 13.62
C TYR A 155 -20.58 16.66 14.36
N ARG A 156 -20.42 16.36 15.66
CA ARG A 156 -19.25 16.78 16.45
C ARG A 156 -17.95 16.22 15.88
N LEU A 157 -17.94 14.92 15.55
CA LEU A 157 -16.80 14.26 14.93
C LEU A 157 -16.45 14.89 13.58
N GLU A 158 -17.45 15.07 12.70
CA GLU A 158 -17.26 15.69 11.39
C GLU A 158 -16.74 17.12 11.51
N THR A 159 -17.23 17.88 12.49
CA THR A 159 -16.73 19.23 12.79
C THR A 159 -15.26 19.21 13.21
N THR A 160 -14.85 18.31 14.11
CA THR A 160 -13.45 18.23 14.53
C THR A 160 -12.54 17.76 13.39
N LEU A 161 -12.98 16.77 12.60
CA LEU A 161 -12.23 16.30 11.44
C LEU A 161 -12.09 17.41 10.39
N ASN A 162 -13.14 18.18 10.12
CA ASN A 162 -13.07 19.29 9.18
C ASN A 162 -12.10 20.39 9.66
N ARG A 163 -12.10 20.74 10.96
CA ARG A 163 -11.08 21.67 11.50
C ARG A 163 -9.66 21.15 11.34
N ALA A 164 -9.44 19.85 11.56
CA ALA A 164 -8.13 19.23 11.35
C ALA A 164 -7.75 19.28 9.87
N ILE A 165 -8.69 18.98 8.96
CA ILE A 165 -8.51 19.08 7.51
C ILE A 165 -8.12 20.50 7.08
N ASP A 166 -8.79 21.52 7.62
CA ASP A 166 -8.50 22.92 7.31
C ASP A 166 -7.06 23.27 7.72
N GLY A 167 -6.65 22.91 8.94
CA GLY A 167 -5.28 23.12 9.40
C GLY A 167 -4.25 22.33 8.58
N PHE A 168 -4.56 21.10 8.16
CA PHE A 168 -3.69 20.31 7.27
C PHE A 168 -3.55 20.97 5.89
N ASN A 169 -4.66 21.47 5.33
CA ASN A 169 -4.64 22.14 4.04
C ASN A 169 -3.83 23.44 4.09
N GLN A 170 -4.03 24.25 5.13
CA GLN A 170 -3.26 25.47 5.34
C GLN A 170 -1.76 25.18 5.47
N TYR A 171 -1.39 24.20 6.31
CA TYR A 171 0.00 23.77 6.47
C TYR A 171 0.69 23.43 5.14
N TYR A 172 -0.04 22.79 4.22
CA TYR A 172 0.48 22.42 2.91
C TYR A 172 0.38 23.54 1.87
N ASP A 173 -0.62 24.42 1.93
CA ASP A 173 -0.65 25.62 1.09
C ASP A 173 0.60 26.47 1.30
N ASP A 174 1.00 26.67 2.56
CA ASP A 174 2.20 27.42 2.94
C ASP A 174 3.51 26.77 2.43
N ARG A 175 3.47 25.51 2.02
CA ARG A 175 4.60 24.73 1.50
C ARG A 175 4.50 24.44 0.00
N ASN A 176 3.67 25.19 -0.73
CA ASN A 176 3.38 24.92 -2.14
C ASN A 176 2.95 23.47 -2.40
N ARG A 177 2.25 22.87 -1.44
CA ARG A 177 1.75 21.49 -1.48
C ARG A 177 2.81 20.41 -1.61
N ARG A 178 4.09 20.71 -1.37
CA ARG A 178 5.20 19.76 -1.55
C ARG A 178 5.60 19.07 -0.23
N LEU A 179 5.86 17.77 -0.28
CA LEU A 179 6.52 17.06 0.83
C LEU A 179 7.97 17.51 0.96
N SER A 180 8.50 17.62 2.20
CA SER A 180 9.94 17.88 2.39
C SER A 180 10.78 16.74 1.84
N GLU A 181 12.05 16.98 1.51
CA GLU A 181 12.97 15.95 1.02
C GLU A 181 13.04 14.73 1.96
N SER A 182 13.26 14.96 3.26
CA SER A 182 13.26 13.90 4.27
C SER A 182 11.93 13.13 4.38
N ALA A 183 10.79 13.81 4.22
CA ALA A 183 9.48 13.17 4.22
C ALA A 183 9.24 12.33 2.97
N GLN A 184 9.73 12.79 1.82
CA GLN A 184 9.69 12.04 0.56
C GLN A 184 10.53 10.77 0.68
N GLU A 185 11.79 10.88 1.09
CA GLU A 185 12.66 9.73 1.31
C GLU A 185 12.05 8.75 2.32
N TYR A 186 11.50 9.25 3.42
CA TYR A 186 10.84 8.41 4.42
C TYR A 186 9.58 7.73 3.87
N MET A 187 8.73 8.45 3.14
CA MET A 187 7.52 7.91 2.52
C MET A 187 7.87 6.87 1.47
N GLU A 188 8.80 7.18 0.58
CA GLU A 188 9.32 6.22 -0.39
C GLU A 188 9.85 5.01 0.36
N ARG A 189 10.69 5.18 1.39
CA ARG A 189 11.21 4.07 2.19
C ARG A 189 10.12 3.19 2.83
N VAL A 190 9.10 3.77 3.45
CA VAL A 190 8.15 3.03 4.31
C VAL A 190 6.89 2.58 3.57
N ILE A 191 6.46 3.31 2.54
CA ILE A 191 5.21 3.06 1.83
C ILE A 191 5.46 2.35 0.51
N ILE A 192 6.31 2.95 -0.32
CA ILE A 192 6.62 2.38 -1.63
C ILE A 192 7.63 1.27 -1.43
N ASN A 193 8.57 1.48 -0.52
CA ASN A 193 9.80 0.71 -0.49
C ASN A 193 9.79 -0.50 0.44
N ASN A 194 8.92 -0.47 1.43
CA ASN A 194 8.81 -1.50 2.42
C ASN A 194 7.40 -2.09 2.36
N THR A 195 7.32 -3.39 2.24
CA THR A 195 6.09 -4.19 2.27
C THR A 195 6.03 -5.08 3.52
N GLY A 196 7.12 -5.14 4.29
CA GLY A 196 7.19 -5.61 5.67
C GLY A 196 7.49 -4.46 6.64
N ASP A 197 7.90 -4.79 7.86
CA ASP A 197 8.51 -3.84 8.81
C ASP A 197 10.04 -3.74 8.61
N GLY A 198 10.57 -4.29 7.51
CA GLY A 198 11.99 -4.47 7.27
C GLY A 198 12.73 -3.20 6.84
N SER A 199 13.65 -2.73 7.68
CA SER A 199 14.53 -1.58 7.45
C SER A 199 15.65 -1.81 6.43
N LYS A 200 15.50 -2.71 5.45
CA LYS A 200 16.55 -2.96 4.47
C LYS A 200 16.42 -1.96 3.32
N ASP A 201 17.19 -0.87 3.42
CA ASP A 201 17.54 -0.05 2.26
C ASP A 201 18.40 -0.91 1.32
N SER A 202 17.75 -1.62 0.39
CA SER A 202 18.44 -2.22 -0.75
C SER A 202 18.56 -1.16 -1.84
N THR A 203 19.80 -0.89 -2.26
CA THR A 203 20.10 -0.02 -3.41
C THR A 203 19.63 -0.61 -4.74
N HIS A 204 19.31 -1.91 -4.77
CA HIS A 204 18.88 -2.63 -5.97
C HIS A 204 17.51 -3.25 -5.69
N LEU A 205 16.45 -2.46 -5.83
CA LEU A 205 15.10 -2.91 -5.52
C LEU A 205 14.11 -2.54 -6.61
N LEU A 206 13.47 -3.55 -7.18
CA LEU A 206 12.46 -3.44 -8.22
C LEU A 206 11.08 -3.80 -7.65
N ARG A 207 10.04 -3.03 -7.99
CA ARG A 207 8.67 -3.31 -7.51
C ARG A 207 7.67 -3.23 -8.61
N TYR A 208 6.75 -4.19 -8.59
CA TYR A 208 5.76 -4.37 -9.61
C TYR A 208 4.36 -4.51 -9.03
N ILE A 209 3.40 -3.81 -9.63
CA ILE A 209 1.97 -4.10 -9.49
C ILE A 209 1.58 -5.00 -10.65
N VAL A 210 0.99 -6.15 -10.33
CA VAL A 210 0.49 -7.15 -11.28
C VAL A 210 -1.04 -7.09 -11.25
N GLU A 211 -1.64 -6.51 -12.29
CA GLU A 211 -3.07 -6.29 -12.43
C GLU A 211 -3.59 -6.63 -13.85
N GLY A 212 -4.86 -6.35 -14.11
CA GLY A 212 -5.46 -6.43 -15.45
C GLY A 212 -6.27 -7.69 -15.78
N ASP A 213 -7.35 -7.49 -16.53
CA ASP A 213 -8.26 -8.55 -16.97
C ASP A 213 -7.62 -9.41 -18.09
N GLN A 214 -6.69 -8.83 -18.83
CA GLN A 214 -5.94 -9.47 -19.92
C GLN A 214 -4.43 -9.36 -19.69
N PHE A 215 -3.84 -10.38 -19.06
CA PHE A 215 -2.44 -10.87 -19.11
C PHE A 215 -1.23 -9.91 -19.11
N ARG A 216 -1.37 -8.59 -19.13
CA ARG A 216 -0.30 -7.67 -19.55
C ARG A 216 -0.03 -6.51 -18.60
N GLU A 217 -0.84 -6.30 -17.57
CA GLU A 217 -0.69 -5.08 -16.78
C GLU A 217 0.28 -5.34 -15.62
N ILE A 218 1.57 -5.21 -15.95
CA ILE A 218 2.67 -5.22 -15.00
C ILE A 218 3.30 -3.84 -15.06
N LYS A 219 3.19 -3.09 -13.97
CA LYS A 219 3.74 -1.73 -13.88
C LYS A 219 4.85 -1.71 -12.85
N ARG A 220 6.05 -1.32 -13.27
CA ARG A 220 7.11 -0.94 -12.34
C ARG A 220 6.64 0.31 -11.58
N ILE A 221 6.86 0.36 -10.27
CA ILE A 221 6.60 1.56 -9.47
C ILE A 221 7.87 2.43 -9.49
N PRO A 222 7.92 3.52 -10.29
CA PRO A 222 9.07 4.43 -10.29
C PRO A 222 9.19 5.22 -8.97
N THR A 223 10.40 5.29 -8.43
CA THR A 223 10.76 6.02 -7.20
C THR A 223 11.97 6.92 -7.42
N GLY A 224 12.23 7.88 -6.52
CA GLY A 224 13.47 8.66 -6.51
C GLY A 224 13.61 9.74 -7.58
N HIS A 225 12.55 10.07 -8.31
CA HIS A 225 12.55 11.12 -9.34
C HIS A 225 11.43 12.13 -9.09
N GLY A 226 11.68 13.42 -9.29
CA GLY A 226 10.66 14.47 -9.15
C GLY A 226 10.31 14.77 -7.69
N TYR A 227 9.13 15.35 -7.47
CA TYR A 227 8.65 15.71 -6.14
C TYR A 227 7.24 15.21 -5.87
N TRP A 228 6.98 14.82 -4.63
CA TRP A 228 5.66 14.41 -4.16
C TRP A 228 4.83 15.60 -3.69
N MET A 229 3.64 15.72 -4.26
CA MET A 229 2.71 16.81 -4.07
C MET A 229 1.44 16.31 -3.39
N VAL A 230 1.04 16.96 -2.30
CA VAL A 230 -0.15 16.65 -1.51
C VAL A 230 -1.35 17.40 -2.09
N LYS A 231 -2.36 16.67 -2.58
CA LYS A 231 -3.60 17.29 -3.07
C LYS A 231 -4.41 17.86 -1.90
N PRO A 232 -5.17 18.95 -2.10
CA PRO A 232 -6.08 19.46 -1.09
C PRO A 232 -7.07 18.38 -0.62
N VAL A 233 -7.18 18.24 0.70
CA VAL A 233 -8.09 17.29 1.32
C VAL A 233 -9.49 17.87 1.31
N LYS A 234 -10.44 17.15 0.74
CA LYS A 234 -11.85 17.58 0.72
C LYS A 234 -12.46 17.47 2.12
N PRO A 235 -13.22 18.48 2.58
CA PRO A 235 -13.95 18.38 3.83
C PRO A 235 -15.02 17.28 3.75
N LEU A 236 -15.39 16.74 4.91
CA LEU A 236 -16.50 15.79 5.04
C LEU A 236 -17.83 16.52 4.79
N GLY A 237 -18.73 15.86 4.05
CA GLY A 237 -19.99 16.44 3.62
C GLY A 237 -20.85 15.48 2.79
N PRO A 238 -21.89 15.97 2.08
CA PRO A 238 -22.72 15.16 1.20
C PRO A 238 -21.86 14.51 0.11
N GLY A 239 -21.68 13.18 0.17
CA GLY A 239 -20.85 12.42 -0.77
C GLY A 239 -19.40 12.14 -0.33
N VAL A 240 -18.89 12.80 0.71
CA VAL A 240 -17.55 12.53 1.29
C VAL A 240 -17.70 12.04 2.73
N SER A 241 -17.53 10.74 2.93
CA SER A 241 -17.79 10.08 4.22
C SER A 241 -16.55 9.70 5.02
N ARG A 242 -15.36 9.85 4.42
CA ARG A 242 -14.05 9.47 4.98
C ARG A 242 -12.98 10.46 4.55
N VAL A 243 -12.05 10.72 5.45
CA VAL A 243 -10.87 11.54 5.16
C VAL A 243 -9.97 10.78 4.20
N THR A 244 -9.66 11.41 3.08
CA THR A 244 -8.78 10.85 2.05
C THR A 244 -7.71 11.88 1.71
N ILE A 245 -6.44 11.50 1.80
CA ILE A 245 -5.31 12.29 1.36
C ILE A 245 -4.76 11.64 0.10
N PHE A 246 -4.50 12.44 -0.93
CA PHE A 246 -3.83 11.98 -2.13
C PHE A 246 -2.48 12.67 -2.25
N VAL A 247 -1.45 11.90 -2.53
CA VAL A 247 -0.13 12.40 -2.87
C VAL A 247 0.18 11.93 -4.30
N TYR A 248 0.78 12.77 -5.12
CA TYR A 248 1.13 12.42 -6.48
C TYR A 248 2.53 12.91 -6.85
N ASN A 249 3.16 12.22 -7.77
CA ASN A 249 4.42 12.62 -8.37
C ASN A 249 4.22 12.67 -9.89
N SER A 250 4.27 13.88 -10.46
CA SER A 250 4.01 14.09 -11.89
C SER A 250 5.14 13.60 -12.80
N THR A 251 6.37 13.54 -12.28
CA THR A 251 7.52 13.03 -13.05
C THR A 251 7.42 11.52 -13.25
N THR A 252 6.94 10.82 -12.22
CA THR A 252 6.86 9.35 -12.23
C THR A 252 5.46 8.82 -12.52
N ASN A 253 4.46 9.71 -12.64
CA ASN A 253 3.04 9.42 -12.78
C ASN A 253 2.48 8.44 -11.73
N VAL A 254 2.99 8.54 -10.49
CA VAL A 254 2.54 7.71 -9.37
C VAL A 254 1.62 8.50 -8.47
N GLN A 255 0.53 7.88 -8.05
CA GLN A 255 -0.39 8.41 -7.05
C GLN A 255 -0.48 7.46 -5.85
N ILE A 256 -0.49 8.04 -4.65
CA ILE A 256 -0.70 7.32 -3.41
C ILE A 256 -1.93 7.92 -2.71
N LYS A 257 -2.88 7.06 -2.39
CA LYS A 257 -4.09 7.41 -1.65
C LYS A 257 -3.96 6.90 -0.22
N PHE A 258 -4.15 7.77 0.76
CA PHE A 258 -4.26 7.45 2.18
C PHE A 258 -5.71 7.65 2.60
N LEU A 259 -6.37 6.61 3.10
CA LEU A 259 -7.73 6.68 3.64
C LEU A 259 -7.69 6.43 5.14
N LEU A 260 -8.24 7.38 5.91
CA LEU A 260 -8.35 7.22 7.34
C LEU A 260 -9.32 6.07 7.65
N ASN A 261 -8.82 5.13 8.44
CA ASN A 261 -9.56 3.98 8.93
C ASN A 261 -9.52 3.93 10.46
N TRP A 262 -10.65 3.64 11.08
CA TRP A 262 -10.75 3.54 12.53
C TRP A 262 -10.74 2.07 12.93
N LYS A 263 -9.78 1.67 13.78
CA LYS A 263 -9.73 0.31 14.30
C LYS A 263 -10.74 0.17 15.44
N ASN A 264 -11.63 -0.80 15.30
CA ASN A 264 -12.60 -1.31 16.28
C ASN A 264 -13.81 -0.43 16.57
N ASN A 265 -14.97 -1.08 16.73
CA ASN A 265 -16.19 -0.48 17.29
C ASN A 265 -16.04 -0.31 18.81
N TYR A 266 -16.58 0.77 19.38
CA TYR A 266 -16.73 0.86 20.84
C TYR A 266 -17.88 -0.03 21.28
N LYS A 267 -17.66 -0.86 22.30
CA LYS A 267 -18.69 -1.70 22.89
C LYS A 267 -19.19 -1.02 24.17
N LEU A 268 -20.47 -0.67 24.19
CA LEU A 268 -21.14 -0.11 25.35
C LEU A 268 -21.24 -1.15 26.48
N PRO A 269 -21.39 -0.72 27.75
CA PRO A 269 -21.54 -1.64 28.89
C PRO A 269 -22.71 -2.62 28.76
N ASN A 270 -23.77 -2.25 28.02
CA ASN A 270 -24.93 -3.09 27.75
C ASN A 270 -24.70 -4.14 26.63
N GLY A 271 -23.54 -4.12 25.98
CA GLY A 271 -23.18 -5.04 24.91
C GLY A 271 -23.29 -4.47 23.48
N ASP A 272 -23.92 -3.31 23.30
CA ASP A 272 -24.13 -2.70 21.99
C ASP A 272 -22.83 -2.19 21.37
N LYS A 273 -22.73 -2.24 20.04
CA LYS A 273 -21.57 -1.75 19.30
C LYS A 273 -21.89 -0.42 18.64
N VAL A 274 -21.07 0.58 18.91
CA VAL A 274 -21.10 1.88 18.25
C VAL A 274 -20.08 1.88 17.12
N SER A 275 -20.43 2.50 15.98
CA SER A 275 -19.58 2.56 14.77
C SER A 275 -18.12 2.90 15.11
N ALA A 276 -17.17 2.27 14.40
CA ALA A 276 -15.72 2.38 14.62
C ALA A 276 -15.19 3.81 14.71
N LYS A 277 -15.91 4.77 14.13
CA LYS A 277 -15.68 6.22 14.26
C LYS A 277 -15.70 6.73 15.71
N LEU A 278 -16.19 5.94 16.67
CA LEU A 278 -16.21 6.22 18.11
C LEU A 278 -15.42 5.18 18.93
N GLY A 279 -14.64 4.31 18.28
CA GLY A 279 -13.79 3.32 18.94
C GLY A 279 -12.57 3.93 19.63
N LEU A 280 -12.10 3.27 20.71
CA LEU A 280 -10.89 3.66 21.45
C LEU A 280 -9.58 3.15 20.82
N GLY A 281 -9.65 2.31 19.79
CA GLY A 281 -8.45 1.82 19.09
C GLY A 281 -7.73 2.95 18.35
N SER A 282 -6.41 2.88 18.22
CA SER A 282 -5.66 3.85 17.42
C SER A 282 -6.14 3.84 15.96
N PRO A 283 -6.38 4.99 15.33
CA PRO A 283 -6.64 5.04 13.89
C PRO A 283 -5.46 4.44 13.12
N SER A 284 -5.72 4.05 11.89
CA SER A 284 -4.71 3.71 10.90
C SER A 284 -5.09 4.31 9.57
N TRP A 285 -4.11 4.42 8.68
CA TRP A 285 -4.37 4.80 7.29
C TRP A 285 -4.21 3.56 6.43
N ASN A 286 -5.25 3.22 5.69
CA ASN A 286 -5.07 2.30 4.58
C ASN A 286 -4.44 3.10 3.43
N VAL A 287 -3.47 2.50 2.77
CA VAL A 287 -2.63 3.16 1.78
C VAL A 287 -2.69 2.37 0.49
N TRP A 288 -3.08 3.04 -0.59
CA TRP A 288 -3.12 2.48 -1.93
C TRP A 288 -2.15 3.20 -2.84
N ILE A 289 -1.28 2.43 -3.49
CA ILE A 289 -0.40 2.92 -4.54
C ILE A 289 -1.03 2.56 -5.88
N GLU A 290 -1.12 3.55 -6.76
CA GLU A 290 -1.65 3.46 -8.12
C GLU A 290 -0.62 4.07 -9.06
N VAL A 291 -0.21 3.32 -10.07
CA VAL A 291 0.67 3.79 -11.14
C VAL A 291 -0.21 4.02 -12.35
N ASP A 292 -0.43 5.29 -12.70
CA ASP A 292 -1.34 5.63 -13.78
C ASP A 292 -0.62 5.53 -15.14
N ALA A 293 -1.26 4.86 -16.10
CA ALA A 293 -0.75 4.63 -17.46
C ALA A 293 -1.20 5.71 -18.46
N SER A 294 -1.94 6.72 -17.99
CA SER A 294 -2.23 7.90 -18.80
C SER A 294 -1.11 8.93 -18.68
N SER A 295 -0.22 8.87 -19.67
CA SER A 295 0.52 10.00 -20.23
C SER A 295 -0.09 11.37 -19.92
N VAL A 296 0.74 12.26 -19.37
CA VAL A 296 0.87 13.62 -19.92
C VAL A 296 2.11 13.61 -20.79
#